data_AF-A0A2V8MN22-F1
#
_entry.id   AF-A0A2V8MN22-F1
#
_cell.length_a   1.000
_cell.length_b   1.000
_cell.length_c   1.000
_cell.angle_alpha   90.00
_cell.angle_beta   90.00
_cell.angle_gamma   90.00
#
_symmetry.space_group_name_H-M   'P 1'
#
loop_
_entity.id
_entity.type
_entity.pdbx_description
1 polymer ?
#
loop_
_entity_poly.entity_id
_entity_poly.type
_entity_poly.pdbx_seq_one_letter_code
_entity_poly.pdbx_strand_id
1 'polypeptide(L)'
;YHGGAPEQKARSLGLNGRVKFLGYVQRAELPALFSGATAFVYPSLLEGFGMPIVEAMACGTPVITSNNSAMKEVAGQAAMLVDPHSVREIAEALAQMAEDAPLRQALSRKGLARAAEFSWETTARLTLDVYREAVGTRGQTPRPQRAAPMSLAKAIHHTIEYAKLFQYPLKADELRERLFDVKVDEVSFREALKSLQYEPDPQLMTLRVEREKISDEAIQHIQPHLRTLASMPFIRMLAFSGSTAHRNMTTTEDVDLFIIVEDGKLWAMFLVAVLWAKAKGLRKRLCMNYLISDAALPLLEHDAFTAQQAASLKPICGKTVYDRFIAANPFVRRCFPNFDPARHRNAYVEMKSGKSKRLLEALLRIGPVQVLDRFSRFVLGRYLAHKVNPRSDVQLDRRRLKLHLHSHKQAVLDHTQDLHA
;
A
#
# COMPACT_ATOMS: atom_id res chain seq x y z
N TYR A 1 -1.10 -1.58 27.36
CA TYR A 1 -2.19 -0.86 26.69
C TYR A 1 -3.32 -0.74 27.69
N HIS A 2 -3.41 0.38 28.41
CA HIS A 2 -4.53 0.69 29.32
C HIS A 2 -5.01 2.11 29.02
N GLY A 3 -6.31 2.36 29.14
CA GLY A 3 -6.98 3.64 28.88
C GLY A 3 -7.51 3.85 27.46
N GLY A 4 -7.56 2.81 26.62
CA GLY A 4 -8.05 2.90 25.24
C GLY A 4 -9.57 3.12 25.13
N ALA A 5 -10.05 3.50 23.94
CA ALA A 5 -11.47 3.78 23.68
C ALA A 5 -12.44 2.65 24.12
N PRO A 6 -12.12 1.34 23.95
CA PRO A 6 -12.98 0.27 24.45
C PRO A 6 -13.11 0.22 25.98
N GLU A 7 -12.02 0.47 26.71
CA GLU A 7 -12.04 0.53 28.18
C GLU A 7 -12.86 1.71 28.69
N GLN A 8 -12.75 2.87 28.03
CA GLN A 8 -13.55 4.05 28.35
C GLN A 8 -15.04 3.81 28.09
N LYS A 9 -15.37 3.15 26.97
CA LYS A 9 -16.76 2.80 26.65
C LYS A 9 -17.34 1.82 27.68
N ALA A 10 -16.60 0.77 28.05
CA ALA A 10 -17.01 -0.17 29.10
C ALA A 10 -17.24 0.53 30.46
N ARG A 11 -16.37 1.48 30.82
CA ARG A 11 -16.55 2.32 32.02
C ARG A 11 -17.83 3.15 31.96
N SER A 12 -18.09 3.81 30.84
CA SER A 12 -19.29 4.62 30.64
C SER A 12 -20.59 3.81 30.72
N LEU A 13 -20.53 2.52 30.42
CA LEU A 13 -21.65 1.58 30.48
C LEU A 13 -21.75 0.84 31.83
N GLY A 14 -20.87 1.14 32.79
CA GLY A 14 -20.87 0.49 34.12
C GLY A 14 -20.41 -0.97 34.12
N LEU A 15 -19.66 -1.41 33.09
CA LEU A 15 -19.30 -2.83 32.90
C LEU A 15 -17.95 -3.25 33.54
N ASN A 16 -17.33 -2.38 34.33
CA ASN A 16 -15.97 -2.59 34.86
C ASN A 16 -15.80 -3.86 35.71
N GLY A 17 -16.87 -4.36 36.35
CA GLY A 17 -16.86 -5.61 37.11
C GLY A 17 -17.09 -6.87 36.27
N ARG A 18 -17.46 -6.73 35.00
CA ARG A 18 -17.85 -7.83 34.11
C ARG A 18 -16.92 -8.00 32.89
N VAL A 19 -16.21 -6.94 32.50
CA VAL A 19 -15.26 -6.96 31.38
C VAL A 19 -13.84 -6.77 31.90
N LYS A 20 -12.96 -7.74 31.62
CA LYS A 20 -11.53 -7.67 31.97
C LYS A 20 -10.70 -7.45 30.71
N PHE A 21 -9.91 -6.39 30.69
CA PHE A 21 -8.97 -6.09 29.61
C PHE A 21 -7.58 -6.61 29.99
N LEU A 22 -7.17 -7.71 29.37
CA LEU A 22 -5.90 -8.38 29.71
C LEU A 22 -4.67 -7.73 29.05
N GLY A 23 -4.89 -6.86 28.06
CA GLY A 23 -3.80 -6.29 27.27
C GLY A 23 -3.13 -7.35 26.39
N TYR A 24 -1.81 -7.32 26.31
CA TYR A 24 -1.06 -8.34 25.59
C TYR A 24 -0.96 -9.62 26.43
N VAL A 25 -1.41 -10.74 25.87
CA VAL A 25 -1.29 -12.07 26.48
C VAL A 25 -0.20 -12.84 25.74
N GLN A 26 0.67 -13.53 26.47
CA GLN A 26 1.72 -14.30 25.83
C GLN A 26 1.13 -15.52 25.11
N ARG A 27 1.76 -15.92 24.00
CA ARG A 27 1.25 -17.02 23.17
C ARG A 27 1.08 -18.34 23.94
N ALA A 28 1.94 -18.61 24.91
CA ALA A 28 1.87 -19.81 25.74
C ALA A 28 0.63 -19.85 26.67
N GLU A 29 0.04 -18.69 26.98
CA GLU A 29 -1.11 -18.56 27.89
C GLU A 29 -2.44 -18.60 27.14
N LEU A 30 -2.44 -18.31 25.84
CA LEU A 30 -3.67 -18.28 25.02
C LEU A 30 -4.48 -19.58 25.05
N PRO A 31 -3.88 -20.80 24.99
CA PRO A 31 -4.66 -22.04 25.06
C PRO A 31 -5.50 -22.16 26.33
N ALA A 32 -4.96 -21.73 27.48
CA ALA A 32 -5.69 -21.76 28.74
C ALA A 32 -6.90 -20.80 28.71
N LEU A 33 -6.74 -19.62 28.10
CA LEU A 33 -7.85 -18.67 27.94
C LEU A 33 -8.91 -19.19 26.97
N PHE A 34 -8.51 -19.77 25.84
CA PHE A 34 -9.45 -20.34 24.89
C PHE A 34 -10.21 -21.51 25.51
N SER A 35 -9.51 -22.53 26.01
CA SER A 35 -10.15 -23.71 26.61
C SER A 35 -10.99 -23.40 27.85
N GLY A 36 -10.69 -22.29 28.55
CA GLY A 36 -11.48 -21.81 29.68
C GLY A 36 -12.71 -20.97 29.28
N ALA A 37 -12.85 -20.57 28.01
CA ALA A 37 -13.95 -19.75 27.55
C ALA A 37 -15.18 -20.58 27.16
N THR A 38 -16.38 -20.11 27.51
CA THR A 38 -17.65 -20.70 27.04
C THR A 38 -17.82 -20.57 25.53
N ALA A 39 -17.39 -19.43 24.98
CA ALA A 39 -17.34 -19.15 23.56
C ALA A 39 -16.25 -18.11 23.28
N PHE A 40 -15.65 -18.20 22.10
CA PHE A 40 -14.77 -17.17 21.55
C PHE A 40 -15.54 -16.34 20.53
N VAL A 41 -15.54 -15.02 20.71
CA VAL A 41 -16.34 -14.10 19.88
C VAL A 41 -15.40 -13.20 19.09
N TYR A 42 -15.48 -13.30 17.76
CA TYR A 42 -14.59 -12.64 16.82
C TYR A 42 -15.39 -11.96 15.69
N PRO A 43 -16.19 -10.92 15.99
CA PRO A 43 -17.05 -10.24 15.02
C PRO A 43 -16.22 -9.21 14.22
N SER A 44 -15.11 -9.66 13.64
CA SER A 44 -14.22 -8.79 12.87
C SER A 44 -14.92 -8.30 11.61
N LEU A 45 -14.85 -6.98 11.37
CA LEU A 45 -15.36 -6.37 10.15
C LEU A 45 -14.59 -6.87 8.92
N LEU A 46 -13.28 -7.04 9.06
CA LEU A 46 -12.42 -7.60 8.02
C LEU A 46 -11.16 -8.26 8.59
N GLU A 47 -10.82 -9.42 8.03
CA GLU A 47 -9.63 -10.19 8.32
C GLU A 47 -9.12 -10.90 7.07
N GLY A 48 -7.82 -11.20 7.04
CA GLY A 48 -7.23 -11.98 5.95
C GLY A 48 -7.59 -13.47 6.03
N PHE A 49 -7.30 -14.11 7.16
CA PHE A 49 -7.59 -15.54 7.39
C PHE A 49 -8.35 -15.78 8.69
N GLY A 50 -8.09 -15.02 9.76
CA GLY A 50 -8.74 -15.25 11.05
C GLY A 50 -8.12 -16.41 11.83
N MET A 51 -6.79 -16.44 11.96
CA MET A 51 -6.07 -17.42 12.79
C MET A 51 -6.67 -17.63 14.19
N PRO A 52 -7.14 -16.59 14.91
CA PRO A 52 -7.78 -16.79 16.22
C PRO A 52 -8.99 -17.71 16.21
N ILE A 53 -9.73 -17.80 15.10
CA ILE A 53 -10.87 -18.73 14.93
C ILE A 53 -10.37 -20.17 14.99
N VAL A 54 -9.34 -20.48 14.19
CA VAL A 54 -8.76 -21.84 14.14
C VAL A 54 -8.10 -22.20 15.47
N GLU A 55 -7.41 -21.24 16.11
CA GLU A 55 -6.78 -21.45 17.42
C GLU A 55 -7.82 -21.73 18.51
N ALA A 56 -8.94 -21.00 18.55
CA ALA A 56 -10.04 -21.27 19.47
C ALA A 56 -10.70 -22.64 19.19
N MET A 57 -10.96 -22.95 17.92
CA MET A 57 -11.51 -24.24 17.50
C MET A 57 -10.60 -25.42 17.88
N ALA A 58 -9.28 -25.27 17.70
CA ALA A 58 -8.28 -26.27 18.09
C ALA A 58 -8.24 -26.51 19.61
N CYS A 59 -8.62 -25.50 20.40
CA CYS A 59 -8.78 -25.60 21.86
C CYS A 59 -10.13 -26.18 22.30
N GLY A 60 -11.01 -26.54 21.34
CA GLY A 60 -12.35 -27.04 21.60
C GLY A 60 -13.38 -25.96 21.93
N THR A 61 -13.03 -24.68 21.76
CA THR A 61 -13.87 -23.55 22.13
C THR A 61 -14.88 -23.24 21.00
N PRO A 62 -16.19 -23.20 21.27
CA PRO A 62 -17.18 -22.75 20.30
C PRO A 62 -16.90 -21.32 19.82
N VAL A 63 -17.09 -21.05 18.53
CA VAL A 63 -16.82 -19.73 17.94
C VAL A 63 -18.11 -19.04 17.48
N ILE A 64 -18.19 -17.73 17.75
CA ILE A 64 -19.09 -16.78 17.08
C ILE A 64 -18.21 -15.86 16.23
N THR A 65 -18.48 -15.77 14.93
CA THR A 65 -17.67 -14.94 14.02
C THR A 65 -18.53 -14.27 12.95
N SER A 66 -17.97 -13.30 12.24
CA SER A 66 -18.65 -12.58 11.17
C SER A 66 -19.04 -13.50 10.01
N ASN A 67 -20.16 -13.19 9.35
CA ASN A 67 -20.64 -13.85 8.13
C ASN A 67 -19.96 -13.36 6.83
N ASN A 68 -18.82 -12.65 6.93
CA ASN A 68 -18.05 -12.14 5.79
C ASN A 68 -17.14 -13.22 5.17
N SER A 69 -16.54 -12.92 4.01
CA SER A 69 -15.87 -13.90 3.12
C SER A 69 -14.89 -14.82 3.85
N ALA A 70 -13.79 -14.26 4.39
CA ALA A 70 -12.72 -15.05 4.99
C ALA A 70 -13.17 -15.77 6.26
N MET A 71 -13.98 -15.14 7.12
CA MET A 71 -14.39 -15.76 8.39
C MET A 71 -15.38 -16.91 8.15
N LYS A 72 -16.30 -16.74 7.20
CA LYS A 72 -17.22 -17.80 6.76
C LYS A 72 -16.47 -18.98 6.15
N GLU A 73 -15.47 -18.71 5.31
CA GLU A 73 -14.64 -19.76 4.71
C GLU A 73 -13.87 -20.53 5.78
N VAL A 74 -13.14 -19.85 6.66
CA VAL A 74 -12.33 -20.51 7.69
C VAL A 74 -13.19 -21.26 8.70
N ALA A 75 -14.29 -20.65 9.17
CA ALA A 75 -15.17 -21.28 10.14
C ALA A 75 -15.99 -22.45 9.56
N GLY A 76 -16.29 -22.45 8.27
CA GLY A 76 -17.14 -23.46 7.65
C GLY A 76 -18.49 -23.59 8.37
N GLN A 77 -18.85 -24.81 8.76
CA GLN A 77 -20.07 -25.11 9.54
C GLN A 77 -19.82 -25.21 11.05
N ALA A 78 -18.64 -24.80 11.52
CA ALA A 78 -18.17 -25.01 12.90
C ALA A 78 -18.33 -23.78 13.81
N ALA A 79 -18.91 -22.68 13.31
CA ALA A 79 -19.18 -21.48 14.10
C ALA A 79 -20.62 -20.99 13.89
N MET A 80 -21.09 -20.15 14.81
CA MET A 80 -22.23 -19.27 14.55
C MET A 80 -21.75 -18.05 13.77
N LEU A 81 -22.43 -17.77 12.65
CA LEU A 81 -22.15 -16.61 11.80
C LEU A 81 -23.15 -15.51 12.11
N VAL A 82 -22.66 -14.30 12.34
CA VAL A 82 -23.47 -13.09 12.63
C VAL A 82 -23.06 -11.95 11.70
N ASP A 83 -23.96 -11.00 11.45
CA ASP A 83 -23.56 -9.70 10.89
C ASP A 83 -22.75 -8.91 11.93
N PRO A 84 -21.47 -8.57 11.66
CA PRO A 84 -20.64 -7.83 12.61
C PRO A 84 -21.12 -6.39 12.88
N HIS A 85 -22.01 -5.83 12.06
CA HIS A 85 -22.64 -4.54 12.30
C HIS A 85 -23.89 -4.64 13.18
N SER A 86 -24.41 -5.85 13.37
CA SER A 86 -25.65 -6.11 14.11
C SER A 86 -25.35 -6.44 15.58
N VAL A 87 -25.36 -5.41 16.43
CA VAL A 87 -25.22 -5.57 17.90
C VAL A 87 -26.27 -6.57 18.43
N ARG A 88 -27.47 -6.58 17.84
CA ARG A 88 -28.55 -7.50 18.20
C ARG A 88 -28.16 -8.96 17.93
N GLU A 89 -27.69 -9.28 16.72
CA GLU A 89 -27.30 -10.66 16.39
C GLU A 89 -26.13 -11.15 17.24
N ILE A 90 -25.15 -10.29 17.50
CA ILE A 90 -24.03 -10.61 18.39
C ILE A 90 -24.54 -10.94 19.80
N ALA A 91 -25.46 -10.13 20.33
CA ALA A 91 -26.04 -10.35 21.66
C ALA A 91 -26.89 -11.62 21.73
N GLU A 92 -27.71 -11.89 20.71
CA GLU A 92 -28.52 -13.11 20.61
C GLU A 92 -27.64 -14.36 20.52
N ALA A 93 -26.57 -14.33 19.72
CA ALA A 93 -25.61 -15.43 19.63
C ALA A 93 -24.86 -15.66 20.96
N LEU A 94 -24.46 -14.60 21.66
CA LEU A 94 -23.85 -14.68 22.99
C LEU A 94 -24.80 -15.30 24.02
N ALA A 95 -26.07 -14.90 24.03
CA ALA A 95 -27.09 -15.45 24.92
C ALA A 95 -27.33 -16.94 24.63
N GLN A 96 -27.47 -17.30 23.34
CA GLN A 96 -27.63 -18.69 22.93
C GLN A 96 -26.43 -19.55 23.32
N MET A 97 -25.21 -19.04 23.14
CA MET A 97 -23.99 -19.72 23.60
C MET A 97 -23.94 -19.85 25.12
N ALA A 98 -24.49 -18.92 25.89
CA ALA A 98 -24.52 -19.03 27.35
C ALA A 98 -25.51 -20.12 27.82
N GLU A 99 -26.66 -20.22 27.17
CA GLU A 99 -27.79 -21.04 27.63
C GLU A 99 -27.84 -22.45 27.02
N ASP A 100 -27.45 -22.61 25.76
CA ASP A 100 -27.58 -23.86 25.00
C ASP A 100 -26.30 -24.72 25.06
N ALA A 101 -26.22 -25.57 26.09
CA ALA A 101 -25.10 -26.51 26.24
C ALA A 101 -24.98 -27.55 25.10
N PRO A 102 -26.07 -28.16 24.59
CA PRO A 102 -26.01 -29.03 23.41
C PRO A 102 -25.42 -28.37 22.17
N LEU A 103 -25.80 -27.13 21.87
CA LEU A 103 -25.25 -26.36 20.76
C LEU A 103 -23.74 -26.14 20.92
N ARG A 104 -23.29 -25.74 22.12
CA ARG A 104 -21.85 -25.57 22.41
C ARG A 104 -21.08 -26.86 22.17
N GLN A 105 -21.57 -28.00 22.66
CA GLN A 105 -20.90 -29.29 22.45
C GLN A 105 -20.86 -29.68 20.97
N ALA A 106 -21.93 -29.42 20.22
CA ALA A 106 -21.96 -29.68 18.79
C ALA A 106 -20.93 -28.81 18.03
N LEU A 107 -20.87 -27.51 18.32
CA LEU A 107 -19.93 -26.59 17.68
C LEU A 107 -18.49 -26.84 18.11
N SER A 108 -18.24 -27.22 19.37
CA SER A 108 -16.92 -27.65 19.86
C SER A 108 -16.39 -28.85 19.06
N ARG A 109 -17.21 -29.91 18.88
CA ARG A 109 -16.83 -31.08 18.07
C ARG A 109 -16.56 -30.72 16.61
N LYS A 110 -17.42 -29.90 16.01
CA LYS A 110 -17.22 -29.41 14.63
C LYS A 110 -15.97 -28.55 14.51
N GLY A 111 -15.70 -27.72 15.52
CA GLY A 111 -14.52 -26.86 15.61
C GLY A 111 -13.23 -27.67 15.62
N LEU A 112 -13.15 -28.69 16.49
CA LEU A 112 -11.99 -29.59 16.55
C LEU A 112 -11.74 -30.28 15.19
N ALA A 113 -12.80 -30.78 14.55
CA ALA A 113 -12.69 -31.40 13.23
C ALA A 113 -12.22 -30.40 12.16
N ARG A 114 -12.80 -29.19 12.14
CA ARG A 114 -12.44 -28.14 11.19
C ARG A 114 -11.01 -27.64 11.39
N ALA A 115 -10.58 -27.47 12.64
CA ALA A 115 -9.23 -27.03 12.97
C ALA A 115 -8.17 -28.04 12.51
N ALA A 116 -8.46 -29.34 12.56
CA ALA A 116 -7.54 -30.40 12.12
C ALA A 116 -7.27 -30.37 10.60
N GLU A 117 -8.13 -29.74 9.80
CA GLU A 117 -7.90 -29.54 8.37
C GLU A 117 -6.78 -28.52 8.08
N PHE A 118 -6.43 -27.70 9.08
CA PHE A 118 -5.38 -26.68 8.97
C PHE A 118 -4.12 -27.13 9.69
N SER A 119 -3.01 -27.27 8.96
CA SER A 119 -1.72 -27.55 9.57
C SER A 119 -0.59 -26.78 8.91
N TRP A 120 0.35 -26.31 9.74
CA TRP A 120 1.56 -25.65 9.25
C TRP A 120 2.42 -26.57 8.38
N GLU A 121 2.38 -27.88 8.64
CA GLU A 121 3.07 -28.87 7.81
C GLU A 121 2.46 -28.93 6.40
N THR A 122 1.14 -29.01 6.29
CA THR A 122 0.45 -28.98 4.99
C THR A 122 0.73 -27.66 4.26
N THR A 123 0.65 -26.53 4.96
CA THR A 123 0.99 -25.21 4.39
C THR A 123 2.43 -25.18 3.89
N ALA A 124 3.39 -25.67 4.67
CA ALA A 124 4.80 -25.70 4.30
C ALA A 124 5.03 -26.59 3.08
N ARG A 125 4.41 -27.79 3.05
CA ARG A 125 4.50 -28.72 1.92
C ARG A 125 3.93 -28.12 0.64
N LEU A 126 2.71 -27.59 0.68
CA LEU A 126 2.06 -26.98 -0.48
C LEU A 126 2.84 -25.76 -0.99
N THR A 127 3.37 -24.94 -0.07
CA THR A 127 4.19 -23.78 -0.44
C THR A 127 5.52 -24.21 -1.06
N LEU A 128 6.15 -25.26 -0.52
CA LEU A 128 7.37 -25.83 -1.07
C LEU A 128 7.15 -26.42 -2.46
N ASP A 129 6.00 -27.06 -2.70
CA ASP A 129 5.65 -27.60 -4.01
C ASP A 129 5.50 -26.47 -5.04
N VAL A 130 4.89 -25.34 -4.67
CA VAL A 130 4.86 -24.13 -5.52
C VAL A 130 6.26 -23.59 -5.79
N TYR A 131 7.14 -23.56 -4.78
CA TYR A 131 8.54 -23.15 -4.97
C TYR A 131 9.31 -24.10 -5.88
N ARG A 132 9.09 -25.42 -5.75
CA ARG A 132 9.68 -26.44 -6.62
C ARG A 132 9.17 -26.32 -8.05
N GLU A 133 7.88 -26.04 -8.24
CA GLU A 133 7.32 -25.77 -9.57
C GLU A 133 7.98 -24.54 -10.20
N ALA A 134 8.09 -23.44 -9.44
CA ALA A 134 8.70 -22.20 -9.90
C ALA A 134 10.22 -22.31 -10.17
N VAL A 135 10.93 -23.21 -9.48
CA VAL A 135 12.38 -23.41 -9.62
C VAL A 135 12.74 -24.54 -10.58
N GLY A 136 11.98 -25.64 -10.60
CA GLY A 136 12.14 -26.80 -11.50
C GLY A 136 11.90 -26.46 -12.97
N THR A 137 11.33 -25.30 -13.23
CA THR A 137 11.20 -24.68 -14.54
C THR A 137 12.36 -23.71 -14.87
N ARG A 138 13.58 -23.98 -14.36
CA ARG A 138 14.83 -23.43 -14.91
C ARG A 138 15.19 -24.13 -16.22
N GLY A 139 14.46 -23.76 -17.27
CA GLY A 139 14.74 -24.21 -18.65
C GLY A 139 13.54 -24.05 -19.56
N GLN A 140 12.34 -24.34 -19.06
CA GLN A 140 11.07 -24.18 -19.77
C GLN A 140 9.94 -24.06 -18.73
N THR A 141 9.77 -22.90 -18.11
CA THR A 141 8.45 -22.57 -17.54
C THR A 141 7.53 -22.35 -18.74
N PRO A 142 6.36 -23.01 -18.84
CA PRO A 142 5.26 -22.36 -19.53
C PRO A 142 5.13 -21.02 -18.82
N ARG A 143 5.31 -19.92 -19.58
CA ARG A 143 4.71 -18.62 -19.25
C ARG A 143 3.34 -18.93 -18.62
N PRO A 144 2.96 -18.35 -17.47
CA PRO A 144 1.63 -18.61 -16.89
C PRO A 144 0.66 -18.60 -18.05
N GLN A 145 -0.06 -19.72 -18.25
CA GLN A 145 -0.97 -19.88 -19.38
C GLN A 145 -1.72 -18.57 -19.44
N ARG A 146 -1.48 -17.84 -20.54
CA ARG A 146 -1.96 -16.48 -20.71
C ARG A 146 -3.43 -16.57 -20.37
N ALA A 147 -3.86 -16.03 -19.22
CA ALA A 147 -5.27 -15.96 -18.90
C ALA A 147 -5.93 -15.44 -20.18
N ALA A 148 -6.98 -16.12 -20.65
CA ALA A 148 -7.60 -15.81 -21.95
C ALA A 148 -7.62 -14.29 -22.11
N PRO A 149 -7.07 -13.74 -23.22
CA PRO A 149 -6.72 -12.33 -23.32
C PRO A 149 -7.87 -11.50 -22.77
N MET A 150 -7.59 -10.72 -21.72
CA MET A 150 -8.61 -9.96 -21.01
C MET A 150 -9.41 -9.19 -22.07
N SER A 151 -10.73 -9.38 -22.10
CA SER A 151 -11.54 -8.62 -23.06
C SER A 151 -11.36 -7.13 -22.78
N LEU A 152 -11.42 -6.31 -23.83
CA LEU A 152 -11.30 -4.86 -23.68
C LEU A 152 -12.29 -4.32 -22.64
N ALA A 153 -13.52 -4.85 -22.63
CA ALA A 153 -14.52 -4.54 -21.62
C ALA A 153 -14.07 -4.87 -20.19
N LYS A 154 -13.55 -6.08 -19.96
CA LYS A 154 -13.08 -6.51 -18.63
C LYS A 154 -11.87 -5.68 -18.19
N ALA A 155 -10.97 -5.32 -19.11
CA ALA A 155 -9.83 -4.45 -18.82
C ALA A 155 -10.27 -3.03 -18.44
N ILE A 156 -11.27 -2.48 -19.15
CA ILE A 156 -11.86 -1.17 -18.82
C ILE A 156 -12.46 -1.21 -17.42
N HIS A 157 -13.33 -2.18 -17.12
CA HIS A 157 -13.92 -2.33 -15.79
C HIS A 157 -12.85 -2.49 -14.70
N HIS A 158 -11.89 -3.38 -14.88
CA HIS A 158 -10.83 -3.61 -13.90
C HIS A 158 -10.01 -2.34 -13.65
N THR A 159 -9.71 -1.56 -14.68
CA THR A 159 -8.97 -0.30 -14.54
C THR A 159 -9.78 0.77 -13.80
N ILE A 160 -11.09 0.85 -14.06
CA ILE A 160 -12.00 1.76 -13.34
C ILE A 160 -12.10 1.37 -11.87
N GLU A 161 -12.38 0.09 -11.58
CA GLU A 161 -12.49 -0.39 -10.20
C GLU A 161 -11.19 -0.17 -9.43
N TYR A 162 -10.04 -0.45 -10.06
CA TYR A 162 -8.74 -0.17 -9.47
C TYR A 162 -8.54 1.33 -9.17
N ALA A 163 -8.99 2.22 -10.06
CA ALA A 163 -8.89 3.67 -9.85
C ALA A 163 -9.82 4.18 -8.74
N LYS A 164 -11.02 3.60 -8.60
CA LYS A 164 -11.96 3.90 -7.52
C LYS A 164 -11.37 3.63 -6.15
N LEU A 165 -10.52 2.61 -6.01
CA LEU A 165 -9.79 2.33 -4.77
C LEU A 165 -9.08 3.60 -4.23
N PHE A 166 -8.56 4.44 -5.12
CA PHE A 166 -7.82 5.66 -4.79
C PHE A 166 -8.67 6.93 -4.78
N GLN A 167 -10.00 6.82 -4.89
CA GLN A 167 -10.92 7.94 -5.07
C GLN A 167 -10.46 8.90 -6.18
N TYR A 168 -9.90 8.35 -7.25
CA TYR A 168 -9.33 9.11 -8.36
C TYR A 168 -9.94 8.62 -9.68
N PRO A 169 -11.14 9.11 -10.05
CA PRO A 169 -11.79 8.67 -11.29
C PRO A 169 -10.94 9.10 -12.48
N LEU A 170 -10.56 8.16 -13.35
CA LEU A 170 -9.71 8.44 -14.51
C LEU A 170 -10.49 9.18 -15.61
N LYS A 171 -9.89 10.22 -16.21
CA LYS A 171 -10.38 10.79 -17.47
C LYS A 171 -10.24 9.76 -18.59
N ALA A 172 -11.04 9.84 -19.65
CA ALA A 172 -11.07 8.81 -20.70
C ALA A 172 -9.67 8.53 -21.32
N ASP A 173 -8.88 9.57 -21.52
CA ASP A 173 -7.51 9.47 -22.02
C ASP A 173 -6.54 8.84 -21.00
N GLU A 174 -6.68 9.15 -19.71
CA GLU A 174 -5.93 8.47 -18.63
C GLU A 174 -6.36 7.02 -18.43
N LEU A 175 -7.64 6.71 -18.62
CA LEU A 175 -8.19 5.36 -18.53
C LEU A 175 -7.62 4.47 -19.63
N ARG A 176 -7.55 4.97 -20.87
CA ARG A 176 -6.89 4.24 -21.96
C ARG A 176 -5.42 3.99 -21.67
N GLU A 177 -4.72 5.02 -21.20
CA GLU A 177 -3.29 4.96 -20.93
C GLU A 177 -2.94 3.94 -19.82
N ARG A 178 -3.80 3.84 -18.80
CA ARG A 178 -3.65 2.94 -17.64
C ARG A 178 -4.39 1.62 -17.79
N LEU A 179 -4.86 1.28 -18.99
CA LEU A 179 -5.59 0.05 -19.22
C LEU A 179 -4.70 -1.17 -18.95
N PHE A 180 -5.17 -2.07 -18.07
CA PHE A 180 -4.47 -3.30 -17.73
C PHE A 180 -4.45 -4.29 -18.89
N ASP A 181 -3.27 -4.87 -19.16
CA ASP A 181 -3.03 -6.06 -20.01
C ASP A 181 -3.43 -5.97 -21.51
N VAL A 182 -4.24 -4.98 -21.89
CA VAL A 182 -4.82 -4.82 -23.22
C VAL A 182 -4.22 -3.60 -23.92
N LYS A 183 -3.65 -3.81 -25.11
CA LYS A 183 -3.25 -2.73 -26.00
C LYS A 183 -4.42 -2.39 -26.92
N VAL A 184 -4.75 -1.11 -27.03
CA VAL A 184 -5.89 -0.63 -27.82
C VAL A 184 -5.60 0.75 -28.41
N ASP A 185 -6.06 1.00 -29.63
CA ASP A 185 -6.04 2.33 -30.24
C ASP A 185 -7.20 3.20 -29.73
N GLU A 186 -7.15 4.50 -30.02
CA GLU A 186 -8.14 5.47 -29.55
C GLU A 186 -9.55 5.18 -30.09
N VAL A 187 -9.68 4.68 -31.32
CA VAL A 187 -10.98 4.46 -31.97
C VAL A 187 -11.69 3.29 -31.33
N SER A 188 -11.04 2.12 -31.29
CA SER A 188 -11.60 0.92 -30.66
C SER A 188 -11.86 1.11 -29.16
N PHE A 189 -11.03 1.89 -28.46
CA PHE A 189 -11.28 2.23 -27.05
C PHE A 189 -12.54 3.08 -26.86
N ARG A 190 -12.76 4.11 -27.69
CA ARG A 190 -13.96 4.96 -27.61
C ARG A 190 -15.22 4.20 -27.97
N GLU A 191 -15.16 3.31 -28.95
CA GLU A 191 -16.28 2.42 -29.30
C GLU A 191 -16.63 1.51 -28.13
N ALA A 192 -15.63 0.90 -27.50
CA ALA A 192 -15.83 0.06 -26.32
C ALA A 192 -16.44 0.85 -25.15
N LEU A 193 -15.95 2.06 -24.84
CA LEU A 193 -16.53 2.92 -23.81
C LEU A 193 -18.00 3.27 -24.09
N LYS A 194 -18.33 3.60 -25.34
CA LYS A 194 -19.72 3.86 -25.75
C LYS A 194 -20.60 2.63 -25.58
N SER A 195 -20.10 1.46 -25.99
CA SER A 195 -20.84 0.20 -25.88
C SER A 195 -21.12 -0.20 -24.43
N LEU A 196 -20.21 0.14 -23.51
CA LEU A 196 -20.36 -0.08 -22.08
C LEU A 196 -21.27 0.95 -21.41
N GLN A 197 -21.68 2.01 -22.13
CA GLN A 197 -22.42 3.14 -21.58
C GLN A 197 -21.76 3.69 -20.30
N TYR A 198 -20.43 3.74 -20.28
CA TYR A 198 -19.70 4.17 -19.09
C TYR A 198 -19.90 5.66 -18.85
N GLU A 199 -20.50 5.98 -17.69
CA GLU A 199 -20.57 7.33 -17.17
C GLU A 199 -19.71 7.45 -15.90
N PRO A 200 -18.78 8.42 -15.82
CA PRO A 200 -18.02 8.67 -14.60
C PRO A 200 -18.94 9.07 -13.45
N ASP A 201 -18.64 8.61 -12.24
CA ASP A 201 -19.36 8.99 -11.04
C ASP A 201 -19.30 10.53 -10.82
N PRO A 202 -20.45 11.24 -10.83
CA PRO A 202 -20.49 12.69 -10.69
C PRO A 202 -19.89 13.22 -9.37
N GLN A 203 -20.03 12.45 -8.27
CA GLN A 203 -19.50 12.83 -6.97
C GLN A 203 -17.97 12.75 -6.97
N LEU A 204 -17.42 11.65 -7.47
CA LEU A 204 -15.97 11.48 -7.60
C LEU A 204 -15.37 12.50 -8.58
N MET A 205 -16.08 12.85 -9.65
CA MET A 205 -15.63 13.87 -10.58
C MET A 205 -15.59 15.27 -9.94
N THR A 206 -16.56 15.60 -9.10
CA THR A 206 -16.58 16.85 -8.33
C THR A 206 -15.43 16.89 -7.33
N LEU A 207 -15.25 15.81 -6.56
CA LEU A 207 -14.14 15.65 -5.61
C LEU A 207 -12.78 15.80 -6.32
N ARG A 208 -12.65 15.24 -7.52
CA ARG A 208 -11.43 15.35 -8.32
C ARG A 208 -11.12 16.81 -8.68
N VAL A 209 -12.09 17.60 -9.11
CA VAL A 209 -11.88 19.02 -9.45
C VAL A 209 -11.36 19.79 -8.24
N GLU A 210 -11.93 19.53 -7.05
CA GLU A 210 -11.47 20.13 -5.80
C GLU A 210 -10.02 19.73 -5.47
N ARG A 211 -9.70 18.43 -5.56
CA ARG A 211 -8.34 17.92 -5.28
C ARG A 211 -7.30 18.38 -6.29
N GLU A 212 -7.67 18.54 -7.56
CA GLU A 212 -6.79 19.13 -8.58
C GLU A 212 -6.42 20.56 -8.21
N LYS A 213 -7.39 21.36 -7.71
CA LYS A 213 -7.15 22.73 -7.22
C LYS A 213 -6.23 22.76 -5.98
N ILE A 214 -6.50 21.91 -4.98
CA ILE A 214 -5.66 21.79 -3.77
C ILE A 214 -4.22 21.43 -4.16
N SER A 215 -4.06 20.48 -5.09
CA SER A 215 -2.75 20.04 -5.57
C SER A 215 -1.98 21.17 -6.27
N ASP A 216 -2.65 21.96 -7.11
CA ASP A 216 -2.03 23.09 -7.80
C ASP A 216 -1.58 24.19 -6.84
N GLU A 217 -2.42 24.55 -5.87
CA GLU A 217 -2.09 25.54 -4.85
C GLU A 217 -0.89 25.08 -4.01
N ALA A 218 -0.85 23.81 -3.60
CA ALA A 218 0.26 23.22 -2.87
C ALA A 218 1.56 23.26 -3.70
N ILE A 219 1.51 22.85 -4.97
CA ILE A 219 2.66 22.86 -5.89
C ILE A 219 3.16 24.28 -6.14
N GLN A 220 2.25 25.24 -6.35
CA GLN A 220 2.59 26.64 -6.57
C GLN A 220 3.31 27.23 -5.35
N HIS A 221 2.82 26.94 -4.15
CA HIS A 221 3.38 27.43 -2.90
C HIS A 221 4.83 26.96 -2.68
N ILE A 222 5.15 25.72 -3.08
CA ILE A 222 6.50 25.17 -2.91
C ILE A 222 7.42 25.36 -4.13
N GLN A 223 6.94 25.99 -5.21
CA GLN A 223 7.67 26.11 -6.47
C GLN A 223 9.09 26.72 -6.34
N PRO A 224 9.33 27.78 -5.54
CA PRO A 224 10.69 28.30 -5.31
C PRO A 224 11.62 27.28 -4.64
N HIS A 225 11.05 26.44 -3.78
CA HIS A 225 11.76 25.40 -3.03
C HIS A 225 12.12 24.21 -3.93
N LEU A 226 11.24 23.85 -4.88
CA LEU A 226 11.53 22.83 -5.89
C LEU A 226 12.72 23.22 -6.78
N ARG A 227 12.84 24.49 -7.17
CA ARG A 227 14.02 24.99 -7.91
C ARG A 227 15.30 24.82 -7.11
N THR A 228 15.24 25.13 -5.81
CA THR A 228 16.38 24.95 -4.90
C THR A 228 16.82 23.48 -4.86
N LEU A 229 15.89 22.56 -4.64
CA LEU A 229 16.16 21.10 -4.66
C LEU A 229 16.73 20.66 -6.00
N ALA A 230 16.10 21.04 -7.12
CA ALA A 230 16.60 20.67 -8.46
C ALA A 230 18.04 21.16 -8.70
N SER A 231 18.43 22.29 -8.10
CA SER A 231 19.78 22.83 -8.17
C SER A 231 20.80 22.21 -7.22
N MET A 232 20.35 21.41 -6.23
CA MET A 232 21.26 20.74 -5.29
C MET A 232 22.22 19.80 -6.06
N PRO A 233 23.50 19.74 -5.64
CA PRO A 233 24.50 18.90 -6.30
C PRO A 233 24.09 17.43 -6.21
N PHE A 234 24.49 16.61 -7.19
CA PHE A 234 24.26 15.16 -7.23
C PHE A 234 22.79 14.72 -7.35
N ILE A 235 21.80 15.61 -7.24
CA ILE A 235 20.42 15.30 -7.65
C ILE A 235 20.38 15.20 -9.17
N ARG A 236 20.01 14.03 -9.68
CA ARG A 236 19.96 13.71 -11.11
C ARG A 236 18.56 13.80 -11.67
N MET A 237 17.55 13.49 -10.87
CA MET A 237 16.14 13.65 -11.22
C MET A 237 15.33 14.07 -9.98
N LEU A 238 14.33 14.91 -10.22
CA LEU A 238 13.27 15.22 -9.27
C LEU A 238 11.94 15.08 -9.98
N ALA A 239 11.02 14.31 -9.42
CA ALA A 239 9.69 14.09 -9.96
C ALA A 239 8.64 14.17 -8.86
N PHE A 240 7.43 14.61 -9.21
CA PHE A 240 6.27 14.39 -8.35
C PHE A 240 5.91 12.90 -8.36
N SER A 241 5.47 12.41 -7.22
CA SER A 241 5.00 11.03 -7.00
C SER A 241 3.72 11.03 -6.18
N GLY A 242 3.16 9.86 -5.86
CA GLY A 242 2.03 9.75 -4.93
C GLY A 242 0.82 10.60 -5.33
N SER A 243 0.11 11.15 -4.34
CA SER A 243 -1.09 11.95 -4.58
C SER A 243 -0.78 13.23 -5.37
N THR A 244 0.42 13.79 -5.22
CA THR A 244 0.87 14.96 -6.00
C THR A 244 0.97 14.66 -7.50
N ALA A 245 1.54 13.51 -7.89
CA ALA A 245 1.65 13.13 -9.31
C ALA A 245 0.28 12.90 -9.97
N HIS A 246 -0.68 12.42 -9.18
CA HIS A 246 -2.06 12.24 -9.59
C HIS A 246 -2.89 13.52 -9.50
N ARG A 247 -2.37 14.62 -8.92
CA ARG A 247 -3.14 15.83 -8.57
C ARG A 247 -4.42 15.47 -7.78
N ASN A 248 -4.27 14.55 -6.83
CA ASN A 248 -5.35 14.00 -6.00
C ASN A 248 -5.10 14.28 -4.50
N MET A 249 -4.47 15.40 -4.16
CA MET A 249 -4.09 15.72 -2.79
C MET A 249 -5.29 16.10 -1.91
N THR A 250 -5.24 15.73 -0.63
CA THR A 250 -6.12 16.28 0.42
C THR A 250 -5.48 17.51 1.08
N THR A 251 -6.27 18.30 1.82
CA THR A 251 -5.77 19.52 2.51
C THR A 251 -4.72 19.25 3.59
N THR A 252 -4.59 18.00 4.02
CA THR A 252 -3.66 17.55 5.05
C THR A 252 -2.36 16.95 4.51
N GLU A 253 -2.29 16.68 3.20
CA GLU A 253 -1.14 16.03 2.58
C GLU A 253 -0.01 17.00 2.21
N ASP A 254 1.21 16.50 2.25
CA ASP A 254 2.40 17.18 1.76
C ASP A 254 2.73 16.81 0.31
N VAL A 255 3.60 17.60 -0.31
CA VAL A 255 4.02 17.33 -1.68
C VAL A 255 5.04 16.18 -1.72
N ASP A 256 4.68 15.13 -2.44
CA ASP A 256 5.41 13.88 -2.56
C ASP A 256 6.46 13.91 -3.68
N LEU A 257 7.72 13.75 -3.30
CA LEU A 257 8.84 13.73 -4.23
C LEU A 257 9.47 12.36 -4.40
N PHE A 258 9.74 12.01 -5.65
CA PHE A 258 10.63 10.93 -6.07
C PHE A 258 11.95 11.53 -6.57
N ILE A 259 13.07 11.09 -5.98
CA ILE A 259 14.39 11.68 -6.23
C ILE A 259 15.36 10.61 -6.71
N ILE A 260 16.04 10.87 -7.83
CA ILE A 260 17.19 10.06 -8.24
C ILE A 260 18.46 10.85 -7.95
N VAL A 261 19.36 10.24 -7.20
CA VAL A 261 20.64 10.81 -6.77
C VAL A 261 21.78 10.00 -7.39
N GLU A 262 22.92 10.65 -7.65
CA GLU A 262 24.14 9.95 -8.05
C GLU A 262 24.54 8.86 -7.03
N ASP A 263 25.03 7.72 -7.52
CA ASP A 263 25.52 6.62 -6.67
C ASP A 263 26.56 7.06 -5.64
N GLY A 264 26.43 6.51 -4.44
CA GLY A 264 27.28 6.84 -3.29
C GLY A 264 27.06 8.23 -2.69
N LYS A 265 26.01 8.98 -3.09
CA LYS A 265 25.65 10.29 -2.53
C LYS A 265 24.23 10.37 -1.94
N LEU A 266 23.51 9.25 -1.97
CA LEU A 266 22.09 9.18 -1.61
C LEU A 266 21.82 9.68 -0.19
N TRP A 267 22.56 9.18 0.80
CA TRP A 267 22.34 9.50 2.21
C TRP A 267 22.82 10.91 2.55
N ALA A 268 23.93 11.35 1.95
CA ALA A 268 24.39 12.74 2.09
C ALA A 268 23.32 13.72 1.57
N MET A 269 22.78 13.47 0.38
CA MET A 269 21.78 14.36 -0.21
C MET A 269 20.45 14.30 0.53
N PHE A 270 20.07 13.13 1.04
CA PHE A 270 18.91 13.01 1.91
C PHE A 270 19.06 13.85 3.19
N LEU A 271 20.22 13.78 3.87
CA LEU A 271 20.49 14.62 5.06
C LEU A 271 20.43 16.11 4.72
N VAL A 272 21.12 16.53 3.66
CA VAL A 272 21.13 17.94 3.25
C VAL A 272 19.72 18.43 2.94
N ALA A 273 18.93 17.66 2.22
CA ALA A 273 17.56 18.02 1.88
C ALA A 273 16.65 18.09 3.12
N VAL A 274 16.78 17.16 4.07
CA VAL A 274 16.04 17.20 5.35
C VAL A 274 16.43 18.41 6.20
N LEU A 275 17.72 18.70 6.33
CA LEU A 275 18.21 19.86 7.09
C LEU A 275 17.75 21.18 6.46
N TRP A 276 17.83 21.27 5.13
CA TRP A 276 17.33 22.42 4.38
C TRP A 276 15.81 22.59 4.54
N ALA A 277 15.03 21.51 4.41
CA ALA A 277 13.58 21.55 4.59
C ALA A 277 13.21 21.98 6.02
N LYS A 278 13.96 21.52 7.04
CA LYS A 278 13.82 21.99 8.43
C LYS A 278 14.12 23.48 8.55
N ALA A 279 15.22 23.97 7.98
CA ALA A 279 15.62 25.37 8.03
C ALA A 279 14.62 26.31 7.34
N LYS A 280 13.89 25.81 6.34
CA LYS A 280 12.87 26.56 5.60
C LYS A 280 11.44 26.34 6.12
N GLY A 281 11.25 25.58 7.20
CA GLY A 281 9.92 25.31 7.76
C GLY A 281 9.03 24.41 6.88
N LEU A 282 9.61 23.65 5.95
CA LEU A 282 8.89 22.87 4.94
C LEU A 282 8.53 21.45 5.37
N ARG A 283 8.90 21.03 6.59
CA ARG A 283 8.74 19.63 7.04
C ARG A 283 7.30 19.10 7.08
N LYS A 284 6.29 19.97 7.01
CA LYS A 284 4.88 19.59 6.94
C LYS A 284 4.26 19.79 5.55
N ARG A 285 5.05 20.22 4.57
CA ARG A 285 4.58 20.63 3.23
C ARG A 285 5.31 19.91 2.11
N LEU A 286 6.41 19.23 2.42
CA LEU A 286 7.26 18.57 1.45
C LEU A 286 7.79 17.25 2.03
N CYS A 287 7.45 16.13 1.38
CA CYS A 287 8.01 14.83 1.70
C CYS A 287 8.92 14.32 0.59
N MET A 288 9.99 13.65 1.00
CA MET A 288 10.89 12.91 0.11
C MET A 288 10.59 11.43 0.28
N ASN A 289 9.49 10.97 -0.31
CA ASN A 289 8.96 9.62 -0.07
C ASN A 289 9.86 8.52 -0.59
N TYR A 290 10.52 8.76 -1.73
CA TYR A 290 11.34 7.75 -2.34
C TYR A 290 12.58 8.35 -2.99
N LEU A 291 13.75 7.95 -2.50
CA LEU A 291 15.03 8.30 -3.10
C LEU A 291 15.75 7.03 -3.55
N ILE A 292 16.27 7.03 -4.77
CA ILE A 292 17.10 5.94 -5.29
C ILE A 292 18.39 6.47 -5.90
N SER A 293 19.43 5.62 -5.89
CA SER A 293 20.63 5.87 -6.66
C SER A 293 20.38 5.66 -8.15
N ASP A 294 21.05 6.43 -9.00
CA ASP A 294 21.09 6.22 -10.46
C ASP A 294 21.79 4.92 -10.89
N ALA A 295 22.47 4.20 -9.98
CA ALA A 295 22.94 2.83 -10.15
C ALA A 295 21.90 1.77 -9.74
N ALA A 296 20.72 2.18 -9.25
CA ALA A 296 19.65 1.32 -8.75
C ALA A 296 18.28 1.65 -9.38
N LEU A 297 18.28 1.98 -10.68
CA LEU A 297 17.06 2.34 -11.41
C LEU A 297 15.98 1.23 -11.48
N PRO A 298 16.31 -0.07 -11.65
CA PRO A 298 15.30 -1.12 -11.64
C PRO A 298 14.59 -1.18 -10.27
N LEU A 299 13.27 -1.21 -10.23
CA LEU A 299 12.51 -1.39 -8.99
C LEU A 299 12.55 -2.86 -8.55
N LEU A 300 12.42 -3.11 -7.26
CA LEU A 300 12.48 -4.46 -6.69
C LEU A 300 11.15 -5.21 -6.82
N GLU A 301 10.05 -4.48 -6.70
CA GLU A 301 8.69 -5.00 -6.80
C GLU A 301 8.16 -4.82 -8.23
N HIS A 302 7.50 -5.85 -8.76
CA HIS A 302 6.94 -5.86 -10.12
C HIS A 302 5.41 -6.05 -10.10
N ASP A 303 4.73 -5.53 -9.08
CA ASP A 303 3.28 -5.59 -8.96
C ASP A 303 2.58 -4.41 -9.68
N ALA A 304 1.26 -4.51 -9.86
CA ALA A 304 0.43 -3.49 -10.52
C ALA A 304 0.50 -2.13 -9.82
N PHE A 305 0.60 -2.12 -8.49
CA PHE A 305 0.72 -0.90 -7.71
C PHE A 305 2.03 -0.17 -7.99
N THR A 306 3.15 -0.90 -7.98
CA THR A 306 4.47 -0.36 -8.27
C THR A 306 4.56 0.12 -9.72
N ALA A 307 3.93 -0.62 -10.65
CA ALA A 307 3.80 -0.18 -12.03
C ALA A 307 3.04 1.15 -12.13
N GLN A 308 1.93 1.29 -11.38
CA GLN A 308 1.11 2.50 -11.37
C GLN A 308 1.90 3.70 -10.83
N GLN A 309 2.67 3.50 -9.77
CA GLN A 309 3.54 4.54 -9.18
C GLN A 309 4.63 4.97 -10.17
N ALA A 310 5.28 4.02 -10.85
CA ALA A 310 6.30 4.34 -11.85
C ALA A 310 5.70 5.05 -13.07
N ALA A 311 4.51 4.61 -13.52
CA ALA A 311 3.79 5.22 -14.63
C ALA A 311 3.25 6.62 -14.29
N SER A 312 2.95 6.92 -13.02
CA SER A 312 2.39 8.22 -12.63
C SER A 312 3.43 9.32 -12.52
N LEU A 313 4.71 9.00 -12.30
CA LEU A 313 5.78 9.97 -12.08
C LEU A 313 5.78 11.12 -13.09
N LYS A 314 5.91 12.35 -12.57
CA LYS A 314 5.99 13.57 -13.39
C LYS A 314 7.33 14.28 -13.13
N PRO A 315 8.36 14.08 -13.97
CA PRO A 315 9.68 14.68 -13.76
C PRO A 315 9.64 16.20 -13.97
N ILE A 316 10.14 16.95 -12.98
CA ILE A 316 10.32 18.41 -13.05
C ILE A 316 11.77 18.80 -13.36
N CYS A 317 12.74 17.91 -13.12
CA CYS A 317 14.10 18.03 -13.64
C CYS A 317 14.69 16.64 -13.94
N GLY A 318 15.66 16.57 -14.86
CA GLY A 318 16.35 15.32 -15.16
C GLY A 318 15.55 14.39 -16.08
N LYS A 319 14.90 14.94 -17.11
CA LYS A 319 13.99 14.17 -17.99
C LYS A 319 14.70 13.02 -18.71
N THR A 320 15.99 13.16 -19.03
CA THR A 320 16.80 12.07 -19.59
C THR A 320 17.02 10.92 -18.60
N VAL A 321 17.10 11.22 -17.30
CA VAL A 321 17.21 10.22 -16.25
C VAL A 321 15.89 9.49 -16.05
N TYR A 322 14.76 10.21 -16.17
CA TYR A 322 13.43 9.60 -16.22
C TYR A 322 13.31 8.60 -17.39
N ASP A 323 13.79 8.96 -18.58
CA ASP A 323 13.75 8.05 -19.75
C ASP A 323 14.54 6.75 -19.48
N ARG A 324 15.73 6.85 -18.86
CA ARG A 324 16.50 5.67 -18.42
C ARG A 324 15.78 4.88 -17.33
N PHE A 325 15.15 5.56 -16.38
CA PHE A 325 14.41 4.92 -15.29
C PHE A 325 13.24 4.09 -15.85
N ILE A 326 12.44 4.64 -16.76
CA ILE A 326 11.35 3.90 -17.41
C ILE A 326 11.91 2.73 -18.24
N ALA A 327 12.99 2.93 -18.99
CA ALA A 327 13.64 1.86 -19.76
C ALA A 327 14.15 0.71 -18.87
N ALA A 328 14.66 1.01 -17.68
CA ALA A 328 15.11 0.04 -16.69
C ALA A 328 13.95 -0.75 -16.04
N ASN A 329 12.70 -0.34 -16.24
CA ASN A 329 11.50 -0.91 -15.63
C ASN A 329 10.47 -1.36 -16.68
N PRO A 330 10.81 -2.33 -17.55
CA PRO A 330 9.94 -2.74 -18.67
C PRO A 330 8.61 -3.36 -18.21
N PHE A 331 8.51 -3.79 -16.95
CA PHE A 331 7.27 -4.33 -16.38
C PHE A 331 6.13 -3.30 -16.37
N VAL A 332 6.44 -2.00 -16.29
CA VAL A 332 5.44 -0.93 -16.34
C VAL A 332 4.62 -1.00 -17.63
N ARG A 333 5.29 -1.18 -18.78
CA ARG A 333 4.62 -1.36 -20.08
C ARG A 333 3.98 -2.72 -20.28
N ARG A 334 4.37 -3.73 -19.48
CA ARG A 334 3.67 -5.02 -19.48
C ARG A 334 2.33 -4.90 -18.76
N CYS A 335 2.28 -4.20 -17.63
CA CYS A 335 1.05 -3.92 -16.90
C CYS A 335 0.15 -2.93 -17.65
N PHE A 336 0.74 -1.88 -18.25
CA PHE A 336 0.02 -0.83 -18.98
C PHE A 336 0.53 -0.71 -20.42
N PRO A 337 0.03 -1.53 -21.36
CA PRO A 337 0.52 -1.56 -22.75
C PRO A 337 0.33 -0.25 -23.52
N ASN A 338 -0.59 0.61 -23.07
CA ASN A 338 -0.89 1.90 -23.69
C ASN A 338 -0.17 3.09 -23.02
N PHE A 339 0.64 2.83 -21.99
CA PHE A 339 1.37 3.87 -21.26
C PHE A 339 2.34 4.63 -22.19
N ASP A 340 2.21 5.96 -22.23
CA ASP A 340 3.10 6.84 -22.97
C ASP A 340 3.97 7.69 -22.01
N PRO A 341 5.25 7.31 -21.83
CA PRO A 341 6.17 8.06 -20.99
C PRO A 341 6.33 9.52 -21.41
N ALA A 342 6.16 9.86 -22.71
CA ALA A 342 6.38 11.21 -23.21
C ALA A 342 5.35 12.20 -22.65
N ARG A 343 4.09 11.79 -22.52
CA ARG A 343 3.02 12.60 -21.92
C ARG A 343 3.34 12.97 -20.47
N HIS A 344 3.88 12.02 -19.71
CA HIS A 344 4.28 12.21 -18.31
C HIS A 344 5.55 13.06 -18.20
N ARG A 345 6.55 12.75 -19.02
CA ARG A 345 7.81 13.50 -19.13
C ARG A 345 7.59 14.98 -19.45
N ASN A 346 6.58 15.30 -20.24
CA ASN A 346 6.33 16.67 -20.71
C ASN A 346 5.27 17.43 -19.91
N ALA A 347 4.73 16.83 -18.84
CA ALA A 347 3.70 17.47 -18.01
C ALA A 347 4.17 18.78 -17.34
N TYR A 348 5.47 18.90 -17.04
CA TYR A 348 6.06 20.10 -16.46
C TYR A 348 7.23 20.61 -17.30
N VAL A 349 7.43 21.93 -17.31
CA VAL A 349 8.60 22.56 -17.91
C VAL A 349 9.85 22.13 -17.15
N GLU A 350 10.89 21.71 -17.87
CA GLU A 350 12.12 21.22 -17.22
C GLU A 350 12.86 22.37 -16.53
N MET A 351 13.07 22.21 -15.22
CA MET A 351 13.89 23.13 -14.44
C MET A 351 15.37 22.92 -14.81
N LYS A 352 15.95 23.88 -15.51
CA LYS A 352 17.37 23.85 -15.86
C LYS A 352 18.23 23.98 -14.60
N SER A 353 19.26 23.15 -14.51
CA SER A 353 20.29 23.31 -13.48
C SER A 353 21.18 24.52 -13.79
N GLY A 354 21.44 25.35 -12.79
CA GLY A 354 22.33 26.50 -12.91
C GLY A 354 23.80 26.09 -13.08
N LYS A 355 24.62 26.96 -13.68
CA LYS A 355 26.08 26.74 -13.85
C LYS A 355 26.80 26.45 -12.52
N SER A 356 26.30 27.01 -11.42
CA SER A 356 26.80 26.81 -10.05
C SER A 356 26.74 25.36 -9.56
N LYS A 357 25.76 24.56 -10.03
CA LYS A 357 25.61 23.15 -9.63
C LYS A 357 26.84 22.32 -10.01
N ARG A 358 27.36 22.51 -11.24
CA ARG A 358 28.53 21.76 -11.74
C ARG A 358 29.81 22.12 -10.99
N LEU A 359 30.00 23.40 -10.69
CA LEU A 359 31.14 23.87 -9.92
C LEU A 359 31.12 23.30 -8.48
N LEU A 360 29.96 23.33 -7.83
CA LEU A 360 29.80 22.77 -6.49
C LEU A 360 30.00 21.25 -6.48
N GLU A 361 29.51 20.54 -7.49
CA GLU A 361 29.78 19.10 -7.64
C GLU A 361 31.28 18.81 -7.79
N ALA A 362 32.01 19.60 -8.58
CA ALA A 362 33.45 19.44 -8.76
C ALA A 362 34.21 19.62 -7.43
N LEU A 363 33.87 20.65 -6.65
CA LEU A 363 34.46 20.89 -5.33
C LEU A 363 34.14 19.78 -4.33
N LEU A 364 32.87 19.35 -4.26
CA LEU A 364 32.43 18.33 -3.32
C LEU A 364 32.97 16.93 -3.65
N ARG A 365 33.38 16.68 -4.90
CA ARG A 365 34.01 15.40 -5.31
C ARG A 365 35.41 15.18 -4.73
N ILE A 366 36.09 16.23 -4.23
CA ILE A 366 37.46 16.16 -3.69
C ILE A 366 37.53 15.41 -2.33
N GLY A 367 36.42 14.86 -1.84
CA GLY A 367 36.38 13.99 -0.66
C GLY A 367 35.25 14.22 0.36
N PRO A 368 34.77 15.45 0.63
CA PRO A 368 33.92 15.69 1.81
C PRO A 368 32.58 14.95 1.73
N VAL A 369 32.04 14.78 0.52
CA VAL A 369 30.71 14.19 0.35
C VAL A 369 30.68 12.67 0.60
N GLN A 370 31.77 11.94 0.40
CA GLN A 370 31.82 10.49 0.67
C GLN A 370 31.88 10.20 2.18
N VAL A 371 32.59 11.07 2.91
CA VAL A 371 32.61 11.04 4.39
C VAL A 371 31.24 11.42 4.91
N LEU A 372 30.65 12.49 4.37
CA LEU A 372 29.30 12.92 4.71
C LEU A 372 28.25 11.84 4.43
N ASP A 373 28.34 11.11 3.31
CA ASP A 373 27.40 10.03 2.98
C ASP A 373 27.47 8.88 4.00
N ARG A 374 28.68 8.43 4.35
CA ARG A 374 28.89 7.41 5.39
C ARG A 374 28.38 7.86 6.76
N PHE A 375 28.69 9.09 7.15
CA PHE A 375 28.20 9.68 8.40
C PHE A 375 26.67 9.80 8.41
N SER A 376 26.09 10.32 7.33
CA SER A 376 24.64 10.49 7.17
C SER A 376 23.92 9.15 7.26
N ARG A 377 24.46 8.12 6.60
CA ARG A 377 23.93 6.76 6.68
C ARG A 377 23.97 6.21 8.10
N PHE A 378 25.04 6.45 8.84
CA PHE A 378 25.13 6.00 10.24
C PHE A 378 24.10 6.72 11.13
N VAL A 379 24.03 8.05 11.07
CA VAL A 379 23.15 8.85 11.95
C VAL A 379 21.68 8.68 11.56
N LEU A 380 21.33 8.96 10.30
CA LEU A 380 19.94 8.87 9.83
C LEU A 380 19.47 7.43 9.72
N GLY A 381 20.35 6.49 9.36
CA GLY A 381 20.00 5.07 9.31
C GLY A 381 19.58 4.56 10.68
N ARG A 382 20.32 4.90 11.76
CA ARG A 382 19.90 4.58 13.12
C ARG A 382 18.61 5.29 13.50
N TYR A 383 18.51 6.59 13.28
CA TYR A 383 17.30 7.35 13.63
C TYR A 383 16.03 6.81 12.94
N LEU A 384 16.12 6.51 11.64
CA LEU A 384 15.01 5.96 10.88
C LEU A 384 14.69 4.53 11.30
N ALA A 385 15.69 3.68 11.53
CA ALA A 385 15.48 2.30 11.98
C ALA A 385 14.66 2.22 13.28
N HIS A 386 14.84 3.16 14.23
CA HIS A 386 14.02 3.22 15.46
C HIS A 386 12.56 3.65 15.21
N LYS A 387 12.28 4.24 14.05
CA LYS A 387 10.95 4.68 13.63
C LYS A 387 10.28 3.71 12.66
N VAL A 388 11.01 2.72 12.14
CA VAL A 388 10.44 1.68 11.26
C VAL A 388 9.54 0.79 12.09
N ASN A 389 8.25 0.82 11.77
CA ASN A 389 7.30 -0.16 12.28
C ASN A 389 7.51 -1.48 11.50
N PRO A 390 7.51 -2.67 12.14
CA PRO A 390 7.61 -3.95 11.45
C PRO A 390 6.60 -4.16 10.31
N ARG A 391 5.48 -3.43 10.33
CA ARG A 391 4.45 -3.45 9.28
C ARG A 391 4.64 -2.39 8.18
N SER A 392 5.68 -1.56 8.23
CA SER A 392 5.91 -0.46 7.26
C SER A 392 6.82 -0.90 6.10
N ASP A 393 6.52 -0.49 4.85
CA ASP A 393 7.28 -0.82 3.62
C ASP A 393 8.57 0.01 3.50
N VAL A 394 9.16 0.34 4.65
CA VAL A 394 10.30 1.24 4.72
C VAL A 394 11.54 0.47 4.31
N GLN A 395 12.17 0.89 3.22
CA GLN A 395 13.40 0.28 2.72
C GLN A 395 14.56 1.26 2.95
N LEU A 396 15.51 0.86 3.78
CA LEU A 396 16.70 1.63 4.12
C LEU A 396 17.95 0.86 3.67
N ASP A 397 18.39 1.08 2.45
CA ASP A 397 19.62 0.51 1.89
C ASP A 397 20.62 1.61 1.48
N ARG A 398 21.86 1.23 1.19
CA ARG A 398 22.89 2.08 0.60
C ARG A 398 22.39 2.83 -0.65
N ARG A 399 21.57 2.18 -1.48
CA ARG A 399 21.14 2.72 -2.78
C ARG A 399 19.65 3.05 -2.86
N ARG A 400 18.86 2.82 -1.81
CA ARG A 400 17.41 3.10 -1.78
C ARG A 400 16.95 3.59 -0.41
N LEU A 401 16.11 4.61 -0.42
CA LEU A 401 15.39 5.13 0.74
C LEU A 401 13.91 5.24 0.36
N LYS A 402 13.12 4.23 0.72
CA LYS A 402 11.65 4.23 0.62
C LYS A 402 11.13 4.58 2.01
N LEU A 403 10.66 5.82 2.20
CA LEU A 403 10.39 6.38 3.52
C LEU A 403 8.92 6.34 3.90
N HIS A 404 7.99 6.46 2.94
CA HIS A 404 6.57 6.15 3.14
C HIS A 404 5.88 5.85 1.81
N LEU A 405 5.42 4.60 1.63
CA LEU A 405 4.47 4.20 0.57
C LEU A 405 3.32 3.31 1.12
N HIS A 406 3.27 3.09 2.43
CA HIS A 406 2.30 2.18 3.07
C HIS A 406 1.06 2.84 3.67
N SER A 407 0.99 4.15 3.87
CA SER A 407 -0.27 4.76 4.33
C SER A 407 -1.33 4.69 3.24
N HIS A 408 -0.99 4.96 1.99
CA HIS A 408 -1.98 5.06 0.92
C HIS A 408 -2.40 3.70 0.36
N LYS A 409 -1.51 2.71 0.19
CA LYS A 409 -1.88 1.33 -0.22
C LYS A 409 -2.73 0.66 0.85
N GLN A 410 -2.34 0.79 2.13
CA GLN A 410 -3.09 0.24 3.25
C GLN A 410 -4.41 0.97 3.44
N ALA A 411 -4.43 2.32 3.49
CA ALA A 411 -5.68 3.08 3.60
C ALA A 411 -6.62 2.84 2.41
N VAL A 412 -6.09 2.62 1.21
CA VAL A 412 -6.91 2.25 0.04
C VAL A 412 -7.48 0.84 0.19
N LEU A 413 -6.65 -0.14 0.58
CA LEU A 413 -7.12 -1.49 0.89
C LEU A 413 -8.15 -1.49 2.03
N ASP A 414 -8.00 -0.61 3.02
CA ASP A 414 -8.90 -0.42 4.16
C ASP A 414 -10.19 0.29 3.71
N HIS A 415 -10.13 1.30 2.83
CA HIS A 415 -11.28 2.10 2.37
C HIS A 415 -12.13 1.39 1.30
N THR A 416 -11.56 0.46 0.52
CA THR A 416 -12.39 -0.41 -0.33
C THR A 416 -13.36 -1.30 0.42
N GLN A 417 -13.12 -1.49 1.71
CA GLN A 417 -13.98 -2.31 2.56
C GLN A 417 -15.23 -1.53 2.98
N ASP A 418 -15.17 -0.20 2.98
CA ASP A 418 -16.30 0.68 3.28
C ASP A 418 -17.25 0.87 2.07
N LEU A 419 -16.78 0.72 0.83
CA LEU A 419 -17.58 0.91 -0.39
C LEU A 419 -18.27 -0.37 -0.90
N HIS A 420 -17.91 -1.53 -0.35
CA HIS A 420 -18.54 -2.83 -0.61
C HIS A 420 -19.39 -3.35 0.56
N ALA A 421 -19.56 -2.54 1.61
CA ALA A 421 -20.58 -2.68 2.66
C ALA A 421 -21.80 -1.81 2.30
#